data_AF-Q53MJ1-F1
#
_entry.id   AF-Q53MJ1-F1
#
_cell.length_a   1.000
_cell.length_b   1.000
_cell.length_c   1.000
_cell.angle_alpha   90.00
_cell.angle_beta   90.00
_cell.angle_gamma   90.00
#
_symmetry.space_group_name_H-M   'P 1'
#
loop_
_entity.id
_entity.type
_entity.pdbx_description
1 polymer ?
#
loop_
_entity_poly.entity_id
_entity_poly.type
_entity_poly.pdbx_seq_one_letter_code
_entity_poly.pdbx_strand_id
1 'polypeptide(L)'
;DDENLTKEQIEAEIKKIKEANAEDEEFPDEVETPLDVPAKRRFAKYRGLKSFRTSSWDPKESLPQDYARIFAFDNFTRTQKHVLAKMAERDEGTLKDCAQRGSFVRLHLKNVPTEIASKLVHPSRRLPVVVSGLLQHESKISVLHFSIKKHDSYEAPIKSKDSLIFNVGFRQFTARPLFSTDNINCNKHKMERFLHHGRFSVASVYAPICFPPLPLIVLKSRDGEQPAIAAVGSLKSVDPDRIILKKIVLTGYPQRVSKLKAVVRYMFYNPEDVKWFKPVELWTKHGRRGRIKETVGTHGAMKCIFNSSVQQHDTVCMSLYKRAYPKWPEQLYQI
;
A
#
# COMPACT_ATOMS: atom_id res chain seq x y z
N ASP A 1 3.27 -16.39 14.53
CA ASP A 1 4.06 -17.60 14.23
C ASP A 1 5.47 -17.29 13.72
N ASP A 2 6.10 -16.20 14.18
CA ASP A 2 7.46 -15.76 13.75
C ASP A 2 8.47 -15.88 14.90
N GLU A 3 8.33 -16.85 15.81
CA GLU A 3 9.27 -17.01 16.93
C GLU A 3 10.11 -18.28 16.74
N ASN A 4 11.41 -18.05 16.51
CA ASN A 4 12.54 -18.99 16.31
C ASN A 4 12.95 -19.33 14.87
N LEU A 5 13.05 -18.32 14.00
CA LEU A 5 13.87 -18.44 12.79
C LEU A 5 15.36 -18.45 13.18
N THR A 6 16.13 -19.43 12.70
CA THR A 6 17.58 -19.46 12.93
C THR A 6 18.26 -18.31 12.19
N LYS A 7 19.43 -17.85 12.64
CA LYS A 7 20.17 -16.76 11.98
C LYS A 7 20.37 -17.00 10.48
N GLU A 8 20.63 -18.25 10.10
CA GLU A 8 20.76 -18.68 8.69
C GLU A 8 19.47 -18.51 7.90
N GLN A 9 18.30 -18.79 8.51
CA GLN A 9 17.00 -18.58 7.87
C GLN A 9 16.70 -17.09 7.68
N ILE A 10 17.06 -16.25 8.65
CA ILE A 10 16.92 -14.79 8.56
C ILE A 10 17.80 -14.25 7.43
N GLU A 11 19.05 -14.68 7.33
CA GLU A 11 19.96 -14.28 6.26
C GLU A 11 19.46 -14.73 4.87
N ALA A 12 18.97 -15.97 4.76
CA ALA A 12 18.39 -16.49 3.53
C ALA A 12 17.13 -15.70 3.11
N GLU A 13 16.27 -15.34 4.08
CA GLU A 13 15.10 -14.51 3.81
C GLU A 13 15.50 -13.09 3.36
N ILE A 14 16.49 -12.47 4.01
CA ILE A 14 17.02 -11.16 3.60
C ILE A 14 17.57 -11.24 2.17
N LYS A 15 18.34 -12.29 1.84
CA LYS A 15 18.89 -12.49 0.50
C LYS A 15 17.77 -12.61 -0.53
N LYS A 16 16.75 -13.42 -0.24
CA LYS A 16 15.57 -13.59 -1.10
C LYS A 16 14.79 -12.29 -1.30
N ILE A 17 14.66 -11.46 -0.26
CA ILE A 17 14.00 -10.14 -0.38
C ILE A 17 14.83 -9.19 -1.25
N LYS A 18 16.17 -9.21 -1.12
CA LYS A 18 17.06 -8.40 -1.97
C LYS A 18 16.97 -8.81 -3.44
N GLU A 19 17.03 -10.12 -3.72
CA GLU A 19 16.86 -10.67 -5.07
C GLU A 19 15.49 -10.29 -5.64
N ALA A 20 14.42 -10.46 -4.88
CA ALA A 20 13.07 -10.08 -5.31
C ALA A 20 12.90 -8.56 -5.54
N ASN A 21 13.65 -7.70 -4.85
CA ASN A 21 13.66 -6.26 -5.12
C ASN A 21 14.40 -5.94 -6.42
N ALA A 22 15.55 -6.58 -6.67
CA ALA A 22 16.30 -6.42 -7.91
C ALA A 22 15.51 -6.92 -9.13
N GLU A 23 14.85 -8.08 -9.00
CA GLU A 23 13.95 -8.62 -10.03
C GLU A 23 12.76 -7.70 -10.32
N ASP A 24 12.18 -7.05 -9.29
CA ASP A 24 11.08 -6.11 -9.50
C ASP A 24 11.53 -4.79 -10.17
N GLU A 25 12.80 -4.42 -10.00
CA GLU A 25 13.40 -3.28 -10.71
C GLU A 25 13.68 -3.60 -12.18
N GLU A 26 14.12 -4.82 -12.50
CA GLU A 26 14.37 -5.27 -13.87
C GLU A 26 13.08 -5.64 -14.62
N PHE A 27 12.18 -6.37 -13.95
CA PHE A 27 10.93 -6.93 -14.51
C PHE A 27 9.71 -6.51 -13.67
N PRO A 28 9.27 -5.24 -13.78
CA PRO A 28 8.27 -4.67 -12.89
C PRO A 28 6.90 -5.33 -13.06
N ASP A 29 6.34 -5.81 -11.94
CA ASP A 29 5.03 -6.45 -11.84
C ASP A 29 4.86 -7.73 -12.71
N GLU A 30 5.92 -8.29 -13.28
CA GLU A 30 5.85 -9.53 -14.07
C GLU A 30 5.55 -10.73 -13.16
N VAL A 31 4.60 -11.57 -13.60
CA VAL A 31 4.17 -12.75 -12.85
C VAL A 31 3.98 -13.91 -13.82
N GLU A 32 4.62 -15.02 -13.53
CA GLU A 32 4.43 -16.26 -14.27
C GLU A 32 3.04 -16.86 -14.03
N THR A 33 2.43 -17.40 -15.09
CA THR A 33 1.17 -18.12 -14.94
C THR A 33 1.44 -19.50 -14.34
N PRO A 34 0.70 -19.93 -13.29
CA PRO A 34 0.91 -21.25 -12.72
C PRO A 34 0.46 -22.34 -13.69
N LEU A 35 1.21 -23.44 -13.75
CA LEU A 35 0.86 -24.63 -14.55
C LEU A 35 -0.30 -25.42 -13.92
N ASP A 36 -0.30 -25.53 -12.59
CA ASP A 36 -1.21 -26.42 -11.86
C ASP A 36 -2.64 -25.87 -11.73
N VAL A 37 -2.80 -24.54 -11.81
CA VAL A 37 -4.08 -23.86 -11.56
C VAL A 37 -4.47 -23.04 -12.78
N PRO A 38 -5.70 -23.20 -13.32
CA PRO A 38 -6.18 -22.36 -14.42
C PRO A 38 -6.03 -20.87 -14.12
N ALA A 39 -5.49 -20.12 -15.06
CA ALA A 39 -5.20 -18.70 -14.89
C ALA A 39 -6.48 -17.89 -14.59
N LYS A 40 -7.63 -18.28 -15.15
CA LYS A 40 -8.94 -17.67 -14.83
C LYS A 40 -9.30 -17.76 -13.35
N ARG A 41 -8.93 -18.87 -12.69
CA ARG A 41 -9.17 -19.07 -11.24
C ARG A 41 -8.15 -18.30 -10.42
N ARG A 42 -6.86 -18.41 -10.78
CA ARG A 42 -5.77 -17.72 -10.07
C ARG A 42 -5.96 -16.19 -10.08
N PHE A 43 -6.40 -15.64 -11.21
CA PHE A 43 -6.56 -14.20 -11.42
C PHE A 43 -8.03 -13.76 -11.49
N ALA A 44 -8.97 -14.52 -10.92
CA ALA A 44 -10.41 -14.22 -10.97
C ALA A 44 -10.78 -12.80 -10.45
N LYS A 45 -10.04 -12.31 -9.44
CA LYS A 45 -10.25 -10.96 -8.85
C LYS A 45 -9.61 -9.83 -9.66
N TYR A 46 -8.93 -10.14 -10.76
CA TYR A 46 -8.28 -9.16 -11.60
C TYR A 46 -9.13 -8.84 -12.82
N ARG A 47 -9.04 -7.59 -13.29
CA ARG A 47 -9.63 -7.16 -14.56
C ARG A 47 -8.63 -6.40 -15.42
N GLY A 48 -8.82 -6.48 -16.73
CA GLY A 48 -8.10 -5.64 -17.67
C GLY A 48 -8.62 -4.21 -17.63
N LEU A 49 -7.73 -3.23 -17.83
CA LEU A 49 -8.09 -1.84 -18.05
C LEU A 49 -7.54 -1.42 -19.41
N LYS A 50 -8.36 -0.74 -20.22
CA LYS A 50 -7.91 -0.18 -21.50
C LYS A 50 -6.86 0.91 -21.30
N SER A 51 -7.04 1.75 -20.28
CA SER A 51 -6.07 2.77 -19.90
C SER A 51 -6.08 2.96 -18.39
N PHE A 52 -4.89 2.85 -17.79
CA PHE A 52 -4.74 3.10 -16.37
C PHE A 52 -5.13 4.53 -15.99
N ARG A 53 -4.98 5.51 -16.89
CA ARG A 53 -5.34 6.91 -16.61
C ARG A 53 -6.84 7.16 -16.79
N THR A 54 -7.43 6.76 -17.91
CA THR A 54 -8.78 7.21 -18.29
C THR A 54 -9.91 6.24 -17.92
N SER A 55 -9.67 4.93 -17.81
CA SER A 55 -10.73 3.97 -17.48
C SER A 55 -11.25 4.18 -16.05
N SER A 56 -12.56 4.24 -15.84
CA SER A 56 -13.13 4.41 -14.49
C SER A 56 -12.86 3.19 -13.59
N TRP A 57 -12.84 3.43 -12.28
CA TRP A 57 -12.83 2.38 -11.25
C TRP A 57 -13.68 2.91 -10.09
N ASP A 58 -14.67 2.14 -9.65
CA ASP A 58 -15.57 2.57 -8.57
C ASP A 58 -14.90 2.42 -7.18
N PRO A 59 -14.78 3.50 -6.38
CA PRO A 59 -14.27 3.45 -5.01
C PRO A 59 -15.11 2.61 -4.04
N LYS A 60 -16.34 2.24 -4.36
CA LYS A 60 -17.21 1.45 -3.47
C LYS A 60 -17.44 0.02 -3.94
N GLU A 61 -16.77 -0.40 -5.01
CA GLU A 61 -16.80 -1.76 -5.53
C GLU A 61 -15.94 -2.71 -4.67
N SER A 62 -16.53 -3.84 -4.26
CA SER A 62 -15.85 -4.96 -3.57
C SER A 62 -15.05 -4.58 -2.31
N LEU A 63 -15.67 -3.79 -1.42
CA LEU A 63 -15.04 -3.34 -0.17
C LEU A 63 -14.80 -4.52 0.81
N PRO A 64 -13.67 -4.54 1.53
CA PRO A 64 -13.44 -5.47 2.64
C PRO A 64 -14.40 -5.20 3.81
N GLN A 65 -14.62 -6.21 4.66
CA GLN A 65 -15.43 -6.05 5.87
C GLN A 65 -14.86 -4.97 6.82
N ASP A 66 -13.54 -4.79 6.84
CA ASP A 66 -12.86 -3.76 7.63
C ASP A 66 -13.33 -2.33 7.31
N TYR A 67 -13.75 -2.08 6.06
CA TYR A 67 -14.27 -0.78 5.64
C TYR A 67 -15.61 -0.43 6.30
N ALA A 68 -16.32 -1.39 6.89
CA ALA A 68 -17.52 -1.11 7.68
C ALA A 68 -17.19 -0.52 9.07
N ARG A 69 -15.95 -0.66 9.55
CA ARG A 69 -15.52 -0.24 10.90
C ARG A 69 -14.85 1.13 10.91
N ILE A 70 -14.48 1.65 9.74
CA ILE A 70 -13.74 2.91 9.63
C ILE A 70 -14.69 4.10 9.56
N PHE A 71 -14.18 5.26 9.98
CA PHE A 71 -14.87 6.53 9.83
C PHE A 71 -14.46 7.19 8.51
N ALA A 72 -15.45 7.52 7.68
CA ALA A 72 -15.27 8.27 6.44
C ALA A 72 -15.71 9.72 6.66
N PHE A 73 -14.98 10.67 6.06
CA PHE A 73 -15.38 12.07 6.02
C PHE A 73 -16.03 12.37 4.68
N ASP A 74 -17.12 13.13 4.67
CA ASP A 74 -17.68 13.67 3.42
C ASP A 74 -16.71 14.68 2.78
N ASN A 75 -16.11 15.55 3.61
CA ASN A 75 -15.09 16.50 3.19
C ASN A 75 -14.08 16.73 4.31
N PHE A 76 -12.96 16.01 4.24
CA PHE A 76 -11.90 16.06 5.25
C PHE A 76 -11.38 17.48 5.50
N THR A 77 -11.07 18.22 4.44
CA THR A 77 -10.49 19.58 4.53
C THR A 77 -11.44 20.56 5.22
N ARG A 78 -12.75 20.46 4.94
CA ARG A 78 -13.76 21.30 5.60
C ARG A 78 -13.88 20.95 7.08
N THR A 79 -13.92 19.66 7.42
CA THR A 79 -14.00 19.21 8.81
C THR A 79 -12.76 19.62 9.60
N GLN A 80 -11.57 19.48 9.01
CA GLN A 80 -10.31 19.92 9.63
C GLN A 80 -10.34 21.41 9.96
N LYS A 81 -10.69 22.28 9.00
CA LYS A 81 -10.78 23.73 9.24
C LYS A 81 -11.75 24.06 10.38
N HIS A 82 -12.90 23.38 10.42
CA HIS A 82 -13.89 23.57 11.47
C HIS A 82 -13.39 23.14 12.86
N VAL A 83 -12.73 21.99 12.95
CA VAL A 83 -12.18 21.48 14.21
C VAL A 83 -11.06 22.40 14.73
N LEU A 84 -10.19 22.89 13.84
CA LEU A 84 -9.13 23.82 14.20
C LEU A 84 -9.67 25.19 14.63
N ALA A 85 -10.68 25.72 13.94
CA ALA A 85 -11.33 26.98 14.33
C ALA A 85 -11.95 26.88 15.73
N LYS A 86 -12.68 25.80 16.02
CA LYS A 86 -13.23 25.53 17.37
C LYS A 86 -12.18 25.42 18.47
N MET A 87 -10.97 24.98 18.14
CA MET A 87 -9.87 24.94 19.11
C MET A 87 -9.29 26.32 19.36
N ALA A 88 -9.12 27.13 18.32
CA ALA A 88 -8.68 28.52 18.46
C ALA A 88 -9.65 29.34 19.32
N GLU A 89 -10.97 29.19 19.10
CA GLU A 89 -12.00 29.83 19.93
C GLU A 89 -11.92 29.39 21.42
N ARG A 90 -11.56 28.13 21.69
CA ARG A 90 -11.37 27.64 23.07
C ARG A 90 -10.14 28.24 23.73
N ASP A 91 -9.07 28.45 22.96
CA ASP A 91 -7.81 29.02 23.45
C ASP A 91 -7.96 30.52 23.80
N GLU A 92 -8.85 31.25 23.12
CA GLU A 92 -9.12 32.67 23.39
C GLU A 92 -9.91 32.93 24.69
N GLY A 93 -10.15 31.89 25.50
CA GLY A 93 -10.64 32.04 26.88
C GLY A 93 -12.15 32.30 27.00
N THR A 94 -12.92 32.09 25.93
CA THR A 94 -14.38 32.31 25.93
C THR A 94 -15.15 31.27 26.76
N LEU A 95 -14.51 30.16 27.16
CA LEU A 95 -15.09 29.07 27.96
C LEU A 95 -14.44 29.00 29.35
N LYS A 96 -15.22 29.24 30.41
CA LYS A 96 -14.77 29.27 31.82
C LYS A 96 -14.31 27.92 32.38
N ASP A 97 -14.49 26.82 31.66
CA ASP A 97 -14.28 25.45 32.15
C ASP A 97 -12.95 24.81 31.70
N CYS A 98 -12.05 25.56 31.06
CA CYS A 98 -10.78 25.05 30.55
C CYS A 98 -9.57 25.56 31.37
N ALA A 99 -8.58 24.71 31.59
CA ALA A 99 -7.30 25.13 32.17
C ALA A 99 -6.54 26.03 31.19
N GLN A 100 -6.01 27.15 31.68
CA GLN A 100 -5.27 28.10 30.86
C GLN A 100 -3.84 27.61 30.58
N ARG A 101 -3.27 28.10 29.46
CA ARG A 101 -1.88 27.81 29.09
C ARG A 101 -0.94 28.32 30.19
N GLY A 102 -0.02 27.47 30.64
CA GLY A 102 0.93 27.78 31.72
C GLY A 102 0.44 27.49 33.14
N SER A 103 -0.82 27.07 33.33
CA SER A 103 -1.31 26.64 34.65
C SER A 103 -0.72 25.30 35.09
N PHE A 104 -0.39 25.19 36.38
CA PHE A 104 -0.05 23.91 37.00
C PHE A 104 -1.33 23.12 37.30
N VAL A 105 -1.47 21.94 36.70
CA VAL A 105 -2.70 21.14 36.77
C VAL A 105 -2.44 19.75 37.34
N ARG A 106 -3.45 19.19 38.03
CA ARG A 106 -3.49 17.77 38.42
C ARG A 106 -4.51 17.04 37.54
N LEU A 107 -4.03 16.08 36.75
CA LEU A 107 -4.87 15.29 35.86
C LEU A 107 -5.32 14.00 36.55
N HIS A 108 -6.63 13.78 36.64
CA HIS A 108 -7.23 12.54 37.15
C HIS A 108 -7.74 11.71 35.97
N LEU A 109 -6.98 10.67 35.60
CA LEU A 109 -7.32 9.78 34.49
C LEU A 109 -8.18 8.61 34.99
N LYS A 110 -9.26 8.29 34.28
CA LYS A 110 -10.11 7.13 34.56
C LYS A 110 -9.65 5.92 33.73
N ASN A 111 -9.82 4.71 34.28
CA ASN A 111 -9.61 3.43 33.59
C ASN A 111 -8.20 3.23 33.01
N VAL A 112 -7.16 3.61 33.76
CA VAL A 112 -5.77 3.31 33.38
C VAL A 112 -5.45 1.86 33.75
N PRO A 113 -5.00 1.01 32.81
CA PRO A 113 -4.55 -0.34 33.12
C PRO A 113 -3.42 -0.35 34.15
N THR A 114 -3.47 -1.29 35.10
CA THR A 114 -2.49 -1.40 36.20
C THR A 114 -1.06 -1.59 35.70
N GLU A 115 -0.88 -2.30 34.58
CA GLU A 115 0.41 -2.49 33.91
C GLU A 115 1.04 -1.18 33.42
N ILE A 116 0.22 -0.26 32.90
CA ILE A 116 0.69 1.05 32.43
C ILE A 116 0.97 1.95 33.64
N ALA A 117 0.08 1.92 34.64
CA ALA A 117 0.26 2.69 35.87
C ALA A 117 1.56 2.32 36.61
N SER A 118 1.89 1.03 36.71
CA SER A 118 3.14 0.58 37.35
C SER A 118 4.38 1.03 36.57
N LYS A 119 4.35 0.96 35.23
CA LYS A 119 5.43 1.48 34.36
C LYS A 119 5.67 2.98 34.53
N LEU A 120 4.60 3.77 34.74
CA LEU A 120 4.67 5.23 34.94
C LEU A 120 5.17 5.62 36.34
N VAL A 121 4.77 4.87 37.37
CA VAL A 121 5.10 5.18 38.78
C VAL A 121 6.50 4.69 39.16
N HIS A 122 7.08 3.74 38.41
CA HIS A 122 8.37 3.14 38.76
C HIS A 122 9.51 4.17 38.86
N PRO A 123 10.09 4.40 40.07
CA PRO A 123 11.08 5.45 40.33
C PRO A 123 12.39 5.31 39.53
N SER A 124 12.67 4.10 39.03
CA SER A 124 13.89 3.76 38.29
C SER A 124 13.86 4.17 36.82
N ARG A 125 12.70 4.55 36.26
CA ARG A 125 12.57 5.04 34.88
C ARG A 125 12.30 6.54 34.85
N ARG A 126 13.38 7.34 34.75
CA ARG A 126 13.33 8.80 34.52
C ARG A 126 12.90 9.17 33.10
N LEU A 127 11.86 8.54 32.56
CA LEU A 127 11.36 8.88 31.24
C LEU A 127 10.38 10.06 31.34
N PRO A 128 10.54 11.12 30.53
CA PRO A 128 9.59 12.23 30.55
C PRO A 128 8.22 11.75 30.08
N VAL A 129 7.18 12.06 30.85
CA VAL A 129 5.78 11.78 30.48
C VAL A 129 5.22 13.02 29.80
N VAL A 130 4.81 12.87 28.53
CA VAL A 130 4.15 13.92 27.76
C VAL A 130 2.68 13.55 27.59
N VAL A 131 1.79 14.46 27.95
CA VAL A 131 0.34 14.31 27.75
C VAL A 131 -0.11 15.26 26.64
N SER A 132 -0.87 14.74 25.69
CA SER A 132 -1.41 15.51 24.57
C SER A 132 -2.93 15.36 24.50
N GLY A 133 -3.63 16.47 24.29
CA GLY A 133 -5.08 16.49 24.08
C GLY A 133 -5.44 16.07 22.65
N LEU A 134 -6.50 15.28 22.51
CA LEU A 134 -6.95 14.82 21.19
C LEU A 134 -8.01 15.77 20.60
N LEU A 135 -7.93 15.98 19.30
CA LEU A 135 -8.93 16.75 18.56
C LEU A 135 -10.20 15.92 18.30
N GLN A 136 -11.27 16.62 17.92
CA GLN A 136 -12.54 15.96 17.59
C GLN A 136 -12.32 14.94 16.44
N HIS A 137 -12.79 13.71 16.65
CA HIS A 137 -12.66 12.56 15.73
C HIS A 137 -11.30 11.85 15.68
N GLU A 138 -10.25 12.33 16.37
CA GLU A 138 -8.95 11.64 16.35
C GLU A 138 -8.91 10.33 17.16
N SER A 139 -9.97 9.99 17.88
CA SER A 139 -10.15 8.67 18.50
C SER A 139 -10.64 7.61 17.51
N LYS A 140 -11.22 8.02 16.37
CA LYS A 140 -11.77 7.11 15.37
C LYS A 140 -10.68 6.65 14.40
N ILE A 141 -10.85 5.45 13.85
CA ILE A 141 -9.94 4.86 12.85
C ILE A 141 -10.43 5.20 11.44
N SER A 142 -9.50 5.56 10.55
CA SER A 142 -9.76 5.73 9.12
C SER A 142 -8.58 5.21 8.29
N VAL A 143 -8.61 5.44 6.98
CA VAL A 143 -7.48 5.16 6.08
C VAL A 143 -6.66 6.43 5.93
N LEU A 144 -5.44 6.41 6.47
CA LEU A 144 -4.50 7.52 6.40
C LEU A 144 -3.52 7.30 5.25
N HIS A 145 -3.21 8.39 4.54
CA HIS A 145 -2.23 8.43 3.47
C HIS A 145 -1.07 9.33 3.85
N PHE A 146 0.13 8.76 3.87
CA PHE A 146 1.37 9.45 4.18
C PHE A 146 2.22 9.57 2.93
N SER A 147 2.73 10.77 2.65
CA SER A 147 3.84 10.94 1.71
C SER A 147 5.11 10.44 2.40
N ILE A 148 5.79 9.46 1.82
CA ILE A 148 6.92 8.78 2.44
C ILE A 148 8.10 8.69 1.47
N LYS A 149 9.29 8.98 1.96
CA LYS A 149 10.57 8.79 1.26
C LYS A 149 11.43 7.85 2.09
N LYS A 150 12.03 6.85 1.45
CA LYS A 150 13.02 5.99 2.09
C LYS A 150 14.18 6.84 2.61
N HIS A 151 14.63 6.58 3.84
CA HIS A 151 15.74 7.32 4.41
C HIS A 151 17.05 6.92 3.71
N ASP A 152 17.92 7.89 3.44
CA ASP A 152 19.11 7.65 2.60
C ASP A 152 20.10 6.67 3.27
N SER A 153 20.17 6.68 4.62
CA SER A 153 20.99 5.71 5.38
C SER A 153 20.39 4.29 5.45
N TYR A 154 19.15 4.08 4.99
CA TYR A 154 18.50 2.77 5.07
C TYR A 154 18.60 2.03 3.73
N GLU A 155 19.58 1.14 3.62
CA GLU A 155 19.83 0.40 2.38
C GLU A 155 18.86 -0.76 2.18
N ALA A 156 18.48 -1.46 3.26
CA ALA A 156 17.69 -2.68 3.15
C ALA A 156 16.33 -2.45 2.44
N PRO A 157 15.88 -3.41 1.62
CA PRO A 157 14.59 -3.30 0.94
C PRO A 157 13.43 -3.31 1.96
N ILE A 158 12.43 -2.46 1.71
CA ILE A 158 11.22 -2.38 2.53
C ILE A 158 10.07 -2.81 1.65
N LYS A 159 9.46 -3.96 1.97
CA LYS A 159 8.39 -4.52 1.18
C LYS A 159 7.05 -3.96 1.63
N SER A 160 6.12 -3.80 0.69
CA SER A 160 4.73 -3.48 0.98
C SER A 160 4.13 -4.54 1.90
N LYS A 161 3.39 -4.09 2.92
CA LYS A 161 2.78 -4.89 4.00
C LYS A 161 3.75 -5.43 5.05
N ASP A 162 5.03 -5.02 5.03
CA ASP A 162 5.93 -5.24 6.16
C ASP A 162 5.45 -4.49 7.40
N SER A 163 5.72 -5.02 8.58
CA SER A 163 5.41 -4.33 9.84
C SER A 163 6.37 -3.16 10.05
N LEU A 164 5.82 -1.95 10.19
CA LEU A 164 6.59 -0.73 10.42
C LEU A 164 5.97 0.05 11.58
N ILE A 165 6.82 0.75 12.34
CA ILE A 165 6.41 1.62 13.43
C ILE A 165 6.29 3.05 12.89
N PHE A 166 5.08 3.59 12.91
CA PHE A 166 4.77 4.94 12.46
C PHE A 166 4.75 5.89 13.65
N ASN A 167 5.63 6.88 13.65
CA ASN A 167 5.64 7.99 14.60
C ASN A 167 5.05 9.23 13.91
N VAL A 168 3.80 9.55 14.23
CA VAL A 168 3.03 10.65 13.64
C VAL A 168 2.70 11.66 14.73
N GLY A 169 3.43 12.77 14.77
CA GLY A 169 3.33 13.74 15.87
C GLY A 169 3.61 13.06 17.22
N PHE A 170 2.63 13.09 18.13
CA PHE A 170 2.72 12.43 19.44
C PHE A 170 2.25 10.97 19.47
N ARG A 171 1.79 10.42 18.34
CA ARG A 171 1.27 9.06 18.27
C ARG A 171 2.30 8.13 17.67
N GLN A 172 2.49 6.99 18.31
CA GLN A 172 3.26 5.88 17.79
C GLN A 172 2.32 4.67 17.63
N PHE A 173 2.34 4.04 16.46
CA PHE A 173 1.58 2.81 16.23
C PHE A 173 2.28 1.90 15.23
N THR A 174 2.02 0.59 15.33
CA THR A 174 2.55 -0.39 14.38
C THR A 174 1.52 -0.65 13.29
N ALA A 175 1.95 -0.58 12.02
CA ALA A 175 1.06 -0.81 10.88
C ALA A 175 1.80 -1.45 9.70
N ARG A 176 1.02 -2.10 8.83
CA ARG A 176 1.52 -2.75 7.60
C ARG A 176 1.07 -1.95 6.37
N PRO A 177 1.87 -1.01 5.85
CA PRO A 177 1.44 -0.08 4.81
C PRO A 177 1.34 -0.72 3.42
N LEU A 178 0.44 -0.17 2.61
CA LEU A 178 0.52 -0.31 1.16
C LEU A 178 1.25 0.88 0.57
N PHE A 179 2.35 0.63 -0.15
CA PHE A 179 3.00 1.66 -0.94
C PHE A 179 2.33 1.82 -2.31
N SER A 180 2.26 3.05 -2.78
CA SER A 180 1.65 3.39 -4.05
C SER A 180 2.28 4.63 -4.68
N THR A 181 2.25 4.70 -6.01
CA THR A 181 2.71 5.86 -6.77
C THR A 181 1.79 7.06 -6.56
N ASP A 182 2.36 8.24 -6.40
CA ASP A 182 1.60 9.48 -6.30
C ASP A 182 1.50 10.19 -7.66
N ASN A 183 0.34 10.09 -8.30
CA ASN A 183 0.07 10.75 -9.58
C ASN A 183 -1.04 11.77 -9.37
N ILE A 184 -0.74 13.06 -9.57
CA ILE A 184 -1.72 14.14 -9.36
C ILE A 184 -2.86 14.05 -10.39
N ASN A 185 -2.57 13.61 -11.61
CA ASN A 185 -3.51 13.60 -12.72
C ASN A 185 -4.39 12.33 -12.78
N CYS A 186 -4.36 11.48 -11.75
CA CYS A 186 -5.08 10.21 -11.79
C CYS A 186 -5.66 9.83 -10.42
N ASN A 187 -6.92 9.39 -10.42
CA ASN A 187 -7.60 8.90 -9.22
C ASN A 187 -7.21 7.46 -8.85
N LYS A 188 -6.44 6.77 -9.71
CA LYS A 188 -5.92 5.42 -9.47
C LYS A 188 -4.42 5.50 -9.25
N HIS A 189 -3.95 4.76 -8.25
CA HIS A 189 -2.56 4.72 -7.84
C HIS A 189 -2.02 3.30 -8.01
N LYS A 190 -0.88 3.15 -8.70
CA LYS A 190 -0.25 1.83 -8.86
C LYS A 190 0.34 1.43 -7.52
N MET A 191 0.00 0.25 -7.04
CA MET A 191 0.66 -0.34 -5.87
C MET A 191 2.13 -0.62 -6.22
N GLU A 192 3.03 -0.32 -5.30
CA GLU A 192 4.45 -0.65 -5.39
C GLU A 192 4.72 -1.85 -4.48
N ARG A 193 5.53 -2.81 -4.94
CA ARG A 193 5.88 -3.98 -4.12
C ARG A 193 6.93 -3.64 -3.06
N PHE A 194 7.79 -2.68 -3.36
CA PHE A 194 8.83 -2.18 -2.49
C PHE A 194 8.81 -0.65 -2.43
N LEU A 195 9.30 -0.10 -1.33
CA LEU A 195 9.60 1.33 -1.23
C LEU A 195 10.97 1.58 -1.87
N HIS A 196 10.96 2.23 -3.04
CA HIS A 196 12.18 2.51 -3.79
C HIS A 196 12.92 3.73 -3.24
N HIS A 197 14.23 3.74 -3.46
CA HIS A 197 15.10 4.82 -3.03
C HIS A 197 14.92 6.08 -3.90
N GLY A 198 15.20 7.26 -3.35
CA GLY A 198 15.25 8.53 -4.12
C GLY A 198 13.90 9.09 -4.60
N ARG A 199 12.77 8.41 -4.41
CA ARG A 199 11.44 8.90 -4.79
C ARG A 199 10.47 8.94 -3.62
N PHE A 200 9.50 9.85 -3.71
CA PHE A 200 8.36 9.88 -2.81
C PHE A 200 7.29 8.89 -3.28
N SER A 201 6.82 8.07 -2.35
CA SER A 201 5.67 7.18 -2.52
C SER A 201 4.60 7.54 -1.50
N VAL A 202 3.40 6.97 -1.64
CA VAL A 202 2.33 7.13 -0.66
C VAL A 202 2.13 5.82 0.09
N ALA A 203 2.31 5.85 1.40
CA ALA A 203 1.99 4.77 2.33
C ALA A 203 0.55 4.92 2.81
N SER A 204 -0.28 3.89 2.61
CA SER A 204 -1.67 3.85 3.06
C SER A 204 -1.85 2.80 4.14
N VAL A 205 -2.44 3.20 5.27
CA VAL A 205 -2.64 2.36 6.47
C VAL A 205 -3.99 2.64 7.12
N TYR A 206 -4.52 1.66 7.85
CA TYR A 206 -5.57 1.96 8.84
C TYR A 206 -4.90 2.46 10.11
N ALA A 207 -5.29 3.65 10.55
CA ALA A 207 -4.75 4.26 11.75
C ALA A 207 -5.79 5.22 12.37
N PRO A 208 -5.62 5.59 13.65
CA PRO A 208 -6.40 6.67 14.23
C PRO A 208 -6.23 7.95 13.42
N ILE A 209 -7.33 8.68 13.22
CA ILE A 209 -7.32 9.92 12.44
C ILE A 209 -6.41 10.94 13.13
N CYS A 210 -5.59 11.60 12.33
CA CYS A 210 -4.83 12.77 12.75
C CYS A 210 -5.06 13.90 11.73
N PHE A 211 -5.03 15.15 12.16
CA PHE A 211 -5.18 16.30 11.26
C PHE A 211 -3.81 16.81 10.79
N PRO A 212 -3.56 16.94 9.47
CA PRO A 212 -2.35 17.59 8.95
C PRO A 212 -2.21 19.04 9.43
N PRO A 213 -1.01 19.65 9.34
CA PRO A 213 0.26 19.07 8.93
C PRO A 213 0.90 18.27 10.05
N LEU A 214 1.30 17.01 9.77
CA LEU A 214 2.00 16.17 10.76
C LEU A 214 3.21 15.51 10.09
N PRO A 215 4.43 15.73 10.61
CA PRO A 215 5.60 15.00 10.16
C PRO A 215 5.48 13.53 10.56
N LEU A 216 6.06 12.66 9.74
CA LEU A 216 6.10 11.22 9.94
C LEU A 216 7.56 10.76 9.99
N ILE A 217 7.87 9.96 11.01
CA ILE A 217 9.10 9.17 11.06
C ILE A 217 8.68 7.69 11.12
N VAL A 218 9.22 6.89 10.21
CA VAL A 218 8.95 5.45 10.17
C VAL A 218 10.19 4.70 10.62
N LEU A 219 10.02 3.86 11.63
CA LEU A 219 11.05 2.96 12.12
C LEU A 219 10.76 1.53 11.68
N LYS A 220 11.81 0.79 11.36
CA LYS A 220 11.74 -0.66 11.16
C LYS A 220 12.60 -1.32 12.24
N SER A 221 11.96 -2.11 13.09
CA SER A 221 12.66 -2.97 14.04
C SER A 221 13.11 -4.24 13.32
N ARG A 222 14.34 -4.68 13.61
CA ARG A 222 14.83 -6.00 13.28
C ARG A 222 14.93 -6.78 14.59
N ASP A 223 14.71 -8.08 14.53
CA ASP A 223 14.69 -8.92 15.73
C ASP A 223 15.99 -8.77 16.52
N GLY A 224 15.88 -8.26 17.76
CA GLY A 224 17.01 -8.04 18.66
C GLY A 224 17.82 -6.75 18.46
N GLU A 225 17.54 -5.95 17.43
CA GLU A 225 18.22 -4.67 17.19
C GLU A 225 17.35 -3.44 17.52
N GLN A 226 18.02 -2.33 17.83
CA GLN A 226 17.33 -1.05 17.99
C GLN A 226 16.61 -0.64 16.70
N PRO A 227 15.40 -0.06 16.80
CA PRO A 227 14.62 0.31 15.63
C PRO A 227 15.34 1.39 14.83
N ALA A 228 15.64 1.09 13.56
CA ALA A 228 16.34 2.00 12.66
C ALA A 228 15.34 2.88 11.89
N ILE A 229 15.74 4.12 11.58
CA ILE A 229 14.96 5.02 10.74
C ILE A 229 14.95 4.47 9.32
N ALA A 230 13.78 4.02 8.89
CA ALA A 230 13.59 3.38 7.60
C ALA A 230 13.10 4.38 6.55
N ALA A 231 12.26 5.33 6.96
CA ALA A 231 11.71 6.34 6.07
C ALA A 231 11.23 7.58 6.84
N VAL A 232 11.13 8.70 6.12
CA VAL A 232 10.66 9.99 6.64
C VAL A 232 9.57 10.51 5.72
N GLY A 233 8.62 11.28 6.26
CA GLY A 233 7.48 11.73 5.48
C GLY A 233 6.60 12.74 6.20
N SER A 234 5.37 12.86 5.70
CA SER A 234 4.32 13.65 6.32
C SER A 234 2.94 13.07 6.01
N LEU A 235 1.98 13.35 6.88
CA LEU A 235 0.58 13.02 6.62
C LEU A 235 0.05 13.88 5.47
N LYS A 236 -0.40 13.21 4.40
CA LYS A 236 -0.92 13.86 3.19
C LYS A 236 -2.42 14.08 3.26
N SER A 237 -3.18 13.01 3.50
CA SER A 237 -4.64 13.07 3.57
C SER A 237 -5.22 11.88 4.33
N VAL A 238 -6.50 11.98 4.68
CA VAL A 238 -7.28 10.90 5.30
C VAL A 238 -8.49 10.66 4.42
N ASP A 239 -8.47 9.56 3.66
CA ASP A 239 -9.46 9.27 2.64
C ASP A 239 -9.59 7.75 2.40
N PRO A 240 -10.72 7.11 2.73
CA PRO A 240 -10.92 5.70 2.43
C PRO A 240 -11.11 5.40 0.93
N ASP A 241 -11.47 6.40 0.13
CA ASP A 241 -11.89 6.22 -1.27
C ASP A 241 -10.72 6.21 -2.26
N ARG A 242 -9.49 6.57 -1.83
CA ARG A 242 -8.28 6.51 -2.68
C ARG A 242 -8.08 5.10 -3.23
N ILE A 243 -8.05 4.98 -4.57
CA ILE A 243 -7.99 3.68 -5.25
C ILE A 243 -6.53 3.27 -5.46
N ILE A 244 -6.11 2.20 -4.77
CA ILE A 244 -4.80 1.57 -4.94
C ILE A 244 -4.98 0.27 -5.74
N LEU A 245 -4.32 0.17 -6.89
CA LEU A 245 -4.43 -0.97 -7.79
C LEU A 245 -3.11 -1.74 -7.85
N LYS A 246 -3.16 -3.03 -7.49
CA LYS A 246 -2.08 -3.97 -7.77
C LYS A 246 -2.14 -4.35 -9.24
N LYS A 247 -1.11 -3.97 -9.99
CA LYS A 247 -0.86 -4.44 -11.36
C LYS A 247 -0.15 -5.79 -11.31
N ILE A 248 -0.46 -6.66 -12.25
CA ILE A 248 0.37 -7.80 -12.63
C ILE A 248 0.50 -7.80 -14.15
N VAL A 249 1.62 -8.28 -14.66
CA VAL A 249 1.90 -8.42 -16.09
C VAL A 249 2.12 -9.89 -16.39
N LEU A 250 1.25 -10.47 -17.22
CA LEU A 250 1.45 -11.81 -17.76
C LEU A 250 2.23 -11.69 -19.06
N THR A 251 3.28 -12.48 -19.20
CA THR A 251 4.18 -12.45 -20.35
C THR A 251 3.97 -13.67 -21.25
N GLY A 252 4.23 -13.50 -22.54
CA GLY A 252 4.17 -14.57 -23.52
C GLY A 252 5.06 -14.24 -24.72
N TYR A 253 5.45 -15.29 -25.43
CA TYR A 253 6.44 -15.19 -26.49
C TYR A 253 5.83 -15.51 -27.86
N PRO A 254 6.06 -14.68 -28.89
CA PRO A 254 5.59 -14.93 -30.24
C PRO A 254 6.38 -16.08 -30.88
N GLN A 255 5.69 -17.14 -31.29
CA GLN A 255 6.30 -18.30 -31.94
C GLN A 255 6.29 -18.19 -33.47
N ARG A 256 5.20 -17.68 -34.04
CA ARG A 256 5.04 -17.48 -35.49
C ARG A 256 4.44 -16.11 -35.73
N VAL A 257 5.05 -15.33 -36.62
CA VAL A 257 4.58 -13.99 -37.00
C VAL A 257 4.25 -13.98 -38.49
N SER A 258 3.12 -13.38 -38.84
CA SER A 258 2.68 -13.15 -40.22
C SER A 258 2.04 -11.77 -40.34
N LYS A 259 2.77 -10.81 -40.90
CA LYS A 259 2.38 -9.39 -41.02
C LYS A 259 1.93 -8.84 -39.65
N LEU A 260 0.63 -8.62 -39.46
CA LEU A 260 0.01 -8.09 -38.24
C LEU A 260 -0.48 -9.17 -37.26
N LYS A 261 -0.39 -10.45 -37.64
CA LYS A 261 -0.86 -11.58 -36.85
C LYS A 261 0.34 -12.27 -36.21
N ALA A 262 0.22 -12.66 -34.95
CA ALA A 262 1.22 -13.50 -34.29
C ALA A 262 0.55 -14.61 -33.49
N VAL A 263 1.17 -15.79 -33.45
CA VAL A 263 0.80 -16.87 -32.53
C VAL A 263 1.70 -16.76 -31.31
N VAL A 264 1.09 -16.49 -30.14
CA VAL A 264 1.76 -16.30 -28.86
C VAL A 264 1.59 -17.56 -28.02
N ARG A 265 2.68 -18.00 -27.37
CA ARG A 265 2.73 -19.13 -26.44
C ARG A 265 3.25 -18.71 -25.06
N TYR A 266 3.09 -19.61 -24.09
CA TYR A 266 3.58 -19.48 -22.71
C TYR A 266 2.96 -18.38 -21.85
N MET A 267 1.98 -17.63 -22.37
CA MET A 267 1.16 -16.74 -21.53
C MET A 267 0.07 -17.49 -20.77
N PHE A 268 -0.49 -18.53 -21.38
CA PHE A 268 -1.52 -19.40 -20.79
C PHE A 268 -1.27 -20.83 -21.22
N TYR A 269 -1.78 -21.78 -20.43
CA TYR A 269 -1.63 -23.22 -20.71
C TYR A 269 -2.96 -23.90 -21.06
N ASN A 270 -4.10 -23.25 -20.79
CA ASN A 270 -5.43 -23.76 -21.12
C ASN A 270 -6.15 -22.86 -22.14
N PRO A 271 -6.93 -23.43 -23.08
CA PRO A 271 -7.69 -22.64 -24.05
C PRO A 271 -8.85 -21.86 -23.40
N GLU A 272 -9.40 -22.36 -22.29
CA GLU A 272 -10.44 -21.67 -21.54
C GLU A 272 -9.94 -20.35 -20.93
N ASP A 273 -8.68 -20.33 -20.47
CA ASP A 273 -8.06 -19.14 -19.90
C ASP A 273 -7.92 -18.06 -20.98
N VAL A 274 -7.45 -18.43 -22.18
CA VAL A 274 -7.37 -17.51 -23.33
C VAL A 274 -8.75 -16.92 -23.69
N LYS A 275 -9.81 -17.73 -23.66
CA LYS A 275 -11.18 -17.25 -23.92
C LYS A 275 -11.65 -16.27 -22.85
N TRP A 276 -11.35 -16.55 -21.57
CA TRP A 276 -11.68 -15.69 -20.44
C TRP A 276 -11.00 -14.31 -20.55
N PHE A 277 -9.72 -14.29 -20.88
CA PHE A 277 -8.93 -13.05 -20.99
C PHE A 277 -9.00 -12.39 -22.39
N LYS A 278 -9.81 -12.91 -23.32
CA LYS A 278 -9.98 -12.36 -24.67
C LYS A 278 -10.31 -10.85 -24.73
N PRO A 279 -11.11 -10.28 -23.80
CA PRO A 279 -11.42 -8.84 -23.83
C PRO A 279 -10.24 -7.94 -23.46
N VAL A 280 -9.15 -8.47 -22.90
CA VAL A 280 -8.03 -7.68 -22.40
C VAL A 280 -7.11 -7.26 -23.55
N GLU A 281 -6.68 -6.00 -23.54
CA GLU A 281 -5.72 -5.47 -24.52
C GLU A 281 -4.32 -6.01 -24.23
N LEU A 282 -3.64 -6.45 -25.29
CA LEU A 282 -2.25 -6.87 -25.26
C LEU A 282 -1.35 -5.70 -25.66
N TRP A 283 -0.16 -5.65 -25.10
CA TRP A 283 0.88 -4.72 -25.51
C TRP A 283 2.22 -5.45 -25.59
N THR A 284 3.22 -4.89 -26.24
CA THR A 284 4.57 -5.48 -26.29
C THR A 284 5.60 -4.53 -25.69
N LYS A 285 6.75 -5.07 -25.22
CA LYS A 285 7.84 -4.23 -24.67
C LYS A 285 8.34 -3.20 -25.70
N HIS A 286 8.22 -3.51 -27.00
CA HIS A 286 8.52 -2.59 -28.11
C HIS A 286 7.35 -1.65 -28.49
N GLY A 287 6.37 -1.46 -27.61
CA GLY A 287 5.32 -0.45 -27.75
C GLY A 287 4.20 -0.80 -28.73
N ARG A 288 4.07 -2.06 -29.16
CA ARG A 288 2.97 -2.48 -30.05
C ARG A 288 1.73 -2.78 -29.22
N ARG A 289 0.54 -2.63 -29.81
CA ARG A 289 -0.75 -2.91 -29.16
C ARG A 289 -1.54 -3.91 -29.96
N GLY A 290 -2.26 -4.79 -29.29
CA GLY A 290 -2.98 -5.87 -29.92
C GLY A 290 -4.12 -6.44 -29.10
N ARG A 291 -4.77 -7.45 -29.67
CA ARG A 291 -5.88 -8.17 -29.05
C ARG A 291 -5.85 -9.64 -29.41
N ILE A 292 -6.45 -10.47 -28.56
CA ILE A 292 -6.61 -11.91 -28.79
C ILE A 292 -7.72 -12.12 -29.83
N LYS A 293 -7.43 -12.89 -30.88
CA LYS A 293 -8.41 -13.28 -31.91
C LYS A 293 -9.10 -14.60 -31.53
N GLU A 294 -8.30 -15.65 -31.42
CA GLU A 294 -8.76 -17.04 -31.25
C GLU A 294 -7.71 -17.89 -30.53
N THR A 295 -8.17 -18.92 -29.84
CA THR A 295 -7.32 -19.99 -29.29
C THR A 295 -6.79 -20.88 -30.40
N VAL A 296 -5.58 -21.41 -30.22
CA VAL A 296 -4.94 -22.36 -31.14
C VAL A 296 -4.55 -23.61 -30.37
N GLY A 297 -5.14 -24.75 -30.72
CA GLY A 297 -4.85 -26.04 -30.08
C GLY A 297 -5.31 -26.13 -28.62
N THR A 298 -4.70 -27.06 -27.88
CA THR A 298 -5.08 -27.44 -26.50
C THR A 298 -4.17 -26.85 -25.42
N HIS A 299 -2.97 -26.36 -25.76
CA HIS A 299 -1.95 -25.91 -24.81
C HIS A 299 -1.94 -24.39 -24.58
N GLY A 300 -3.10 -23.72 -24.63
CA GLY A 300 -3.21 -22.29 -24.33
C GLY A 300 -2.54 -21.33 -25.32
N ALA A 301 -2.08 -21.83 -26.47
CA ALA A 301 -1.56 -20.96 -27.53
C ALA A 301 -2.69 -20.11 -28.10
N MET A 302 -2.37 -18.87 -28.48
CA MET A 302 -3.37 -17.91 -28.94
C MET A 302 -2.89 -17.13 -30.15
N LYS A 303 -3.82 -16.85 -31.05
CA LYS A 303 -3.56 -15.98 -32.21
C LYS A 303 -3.98 -14.56 -31.86
N CYS A 304 -3.03 -13.65 -32.00
CA CYS A 304 -3.18 -12.25 -31.68
C CYS A 304 -3.09 -11.40 -32.96
N ILE A 305 -3.78 -10.27 -32.96
CA ILE A 305 -3.68 -9.24 -33.99
C ILE A 305 -3.11 -7.99 -33.33
N PHE A 306 -2.06 -7.43 -33.94
CA PHE A 306 -1.41 -6.21 -33.50
C PHE A 306 -1.62 -5.07 -34.51
N ASN A 307 -1.39 -3.84 -34.05
CA ASN A 307 -1.42 -2.64 -34.90
C ASN A 307 -0.24 -2.57 -35.89
N SER A 308 0.87 -3.23 -35.59
CA SER A 308 2.05 -3.34 -36.45
C SER A 308 2.66 -4.75 -36.38
N SER A 309 3.63 -5.04 -37.23
CA SER A 309 4.40 -6.27 -37.14
C SER A 309 5.13 -6.37 -35.80
N VAL A 310 5.16 -7.58 -35.24
CA VAL A 310 5.82 -7.94 -33.98
C VAL A 310 7.04 -8.79 -34.33
N GLN A 311 8.16 -8.61 -33.64
CA GLN A 311 9.36 -9.42 -33.87
C GLN A 311 9.32 -10.70 -33.04
N GLN A 312 10.04 -11.75 -33.46
CA GLN A 312 10.04 -13.03 -32.74
C GLN A 312 10.73 -12.95 -31.36
N HIS A 313 11.66 -12.01 -31.17
CA HIS A 313 12.30 -11.71 -29.89
C HIS A 313 11.48 -10.73 -29.03
N ASP A 314 10.32 -10.25 -29.50
CA ASP A 314 9.48 -9.36 -28.72
C ASP A 314 8.78 -10.13 -27.59
N THR A 315 8.45 -9.45 -26.49
CA THR A 315 7.67 -10.03 -25.40
C THR A 315 6.28 -9.43 -25.41
N VAL A 316 5.27 -10.28 -25.54
CA VAL A 316 3.86 -9.88 -25.48
C VAL A 316 3.41 -9.90 -24.03
N CYS A 317 2.79 -8.82 -23.60
CA CYS A 317 2.41 -8.56 -22.23
C CYS A 317 0.90 -8.30 -22.12
N MET A 318 0.31 -8.77 -21.03
CA MET A 318 -1.07 -8.49 -20.65
C MET A 318 -1.08 -7.86 -19.25
N SER A 319 -1.64 -6.64 -19.13
CA SER A 319 -1.76 -5.95 -17.85
C SER A 319 -3.10 -6.26 -17.20
N LEU A 320 -3.06 -6.81 -15.98
CA LEU A 320 -4.22 -7.09 -15.16
C LEU A 320 -4.14 -6.30 -13.85
N TYR A 321 -5.29 -5.81 -13.37
CA TYR A 321 -5.38 -4.96 -12.19
C TYR A 321 -6.38 -5.51 -11.18
N LYS A 322 -6.05 -5.43 -9.90
CA LYS A 322 -7.01 -5.62 -8.81
C LYS A 322 -6.87 -4.51 -7.78
N ARG A 323 -7.97 -4.19 -7.09
CA ARG A 323 -7.91 -3.26 -5.96
C ARG A 323 -7.20 -3.92 -4.76
N ALA A 324 -6.32 -3.17 -4.13
CA ALA A 324 -5.58 -3.58 -2.95
C ALA A 324 -5.94 -2.68 -1.77
N TYR A 325 -6.12 -3.30 -0.60
CA TYR A 325 -6.44 -2.62 0.64
C TYR A 325 -5.35 -2.87 1.68
N PRO A 326 -5.10 -1.90 2.58
CA PRO A 326 -4.16 -2.10 3.68
C PRO A 326 -4.62 -3.25 4.58
N LYS A 327 -3.69 -3.82 5.35
CA LYS A 327 -4.04 -4.83 6.35
C LYS A 327 -4.51 -4.13 7.61
N TRP A 328 -5.58 -4.66 8.23
CA TRP A 328 -6.02 -4.19 9.55
C TRP A 328 -4.90 -4.40 10.58
N PRO A 329 -4.61 -3.41 11.45
CA PRO A 329 -3.60 -3.56 12.50
C PRO A 329 -4.09 -4.55 13.55
N GLU A 330 -3.30 -5.59 13.81
CA GLU A 330 -3.55 -6.57 14.88
C GLU A 330 -3.38 -5.91 16.26
N GLN A 331 -2.34 -5.08 16.41
CA GLN A 331 -2.07 -4.31 17.61
C GLN A 331 -1.68 -2.88 17.20
N LEU A 332 -2.46 -1.90 17.65
CA LEU A 332 -2.20 -0.48 17.37
C LEU A 332 -1.06 0.07 18.23
N TYR A 333 -1.07 -0.21 19.53
CA TYR A 333 -0.12 0.32 20.51
C TYR A 333 0.69 -0.83 21.11
N GLN A 334 2.02 -0.68 21.14
CA GLN A 334 2.88 -1.56 21.93
C GLN A 334 2.63 -1.23 23.40
N ILE A 335 2.17 -2.19 24.19
CA ILE A 335 1.84 -2.00 25.62
C ILE A 335 3.07 -2.24 26.48
#